data_AF-A0A7C3LE68-F1
#
_entry.id   AF-A0A7C3LE68-F1
#
_cell.length_a   1.000
_cell.length_b   1.000
_cell.length_c   1.000
_cell.angle_alpha   90.00
_cell.angle_beta   90.00
_cell.angle_gamma   90.00
#
_symmetry.space_group_name_H-M   'P 1'
#
loop_
_entity.id
_entity.type
_entity.pdbx_description
1 polymer ?
#
loop_
_entity_poly.entity_id
_entity_poly.type
_entity_poly.pdbx_seq_one_letter_code
_entity_poly.pdbx_strand_id
1 'polypeptide(L)'
;MTAPRTQGIKYTGSKLKLLPKIIALVDNLSIDTVFDGFAGTTRVSQAFARLGYQVTSCDAAEWSYIFGLCYLKNQQPPAYYQELIDHLNGLEGYDGWFTEHYGGVDYDGSAVQADG
;
A
#
# COMPACT_ATOMS: atom_id res chain seq x y z
N MET A 1 -10.26 19.83 0.13
CA MET A 1 -8.80 19.52 -0.07
C MET A 1 -8.55 18.60 -1.28
N THR A 2 -7.37 18.67 -1.92
CA THR A 2 -6.97 17.74 -3.01
C THR A 2 -6.24 16.51 -2.45
N ALA A 3 -6.50 15.32 -3.00
CA ALA A 3 -5.83 14.11 -2.55
C ALA A 3 -4.32 14.14 -2.84
N PRO A 4 -3.45 13.99 -1.83
CA PRO A 4 -2.00 13.95 -2.04
C PRO A 4 -1.59 12.64 -2.72
N ARG A 5 -0.40 12.63 -3.33
CA ARG A 5 0.19 11.41 -3.88
C ARG A 5 0.50 10.44 -2.74
N THR A 6 0.12 9.17 -2.92
CA THR A 6 0.40 8.08 -1.97
C THR A 6 1.11 6.92 -2.66
N GLN A 7 1.88 6.16 -1.89
CA GLN A 7 2.63 4.99 -2.35
C GLN A 7 1.97 3.70 -1.83
N GLY A 8 2.21 2.58 -2.49
CA GLY A 8 1.67 1.27 -2.12
C GLY A 8 1.89 0.25 -3.23
N ILE A 9 1.83 -1.03 -2.87
CA ILE A 9 1.92 -2.15 -3.82
C ILE A 9 0.55 -2.46 -4.47
N LYS A 10 0.52 -3.34 -5.49
CA LYS A 10 -0.73 -3.89 -6.02
C LYS A 10 -1.46 -4.59 -4.88
N TYR A 11 -2.70 -4.17 -4.64
CA TYR A 11 -3.48 -4.64 -3.50
C TYR A 11 -4.97 -4.56 -3.84
N THR A 12 -5.66 -5.69 -3.69
CA THR A 12 -7.10 -5.78 -3.89
C THR A 12 -7.82 -4.90 -2.89
N GLY A 13 -8.73 -4.04 -3.36
CA GLY A 13 -9.43 -3.09 -2.49
C GLY A 13 -8.62 -1.85 -2.12
N SER A 14 -7.53 -1.56 -2.84
CA SER A 14 -6.80 -0.28 -2.75
C SER A 14 -7.76 0.90 -2.92
N LYS A 15 -7.75 1.83 -1.95
CA LYS A 15 -8.62 3.02 -1.95
C LYS A 15 -8.09 4.17 -2.80
N LEU A 16 -7.08 3.95 -3.64
CA LEU A 16 -6.43 5.01 -4.43
C LEU A 16 -7.43 5.90 -5.18
N LYS A 17 -8.37 5.30 -5.95
CA LYS A 17 -9.39 6.05 -6.70
C LYS A 17 -10.44 6.71 -5.79
N LEU A 18 -10.58 6.25 -4.55
CA LEU A 18 -11.56 6.76 -3.59
C LEU A 18 -10.99 7.86 -2.68
N LEU A 19 -9.66 8.04 -2.63
CA LEU A 19 -9.02 9.05 -1.78
C LEU A 19 -9.65 10.46 -1.91
N PRO A 20 -9.92 11.00 -3.12
CA PRO A 20 -10.52 12.33 -3.23
C PRO A 20 -11.90 12.41 -2.56
N LYS A 21 -12.71 11.34 -2.68
CA LYS A 21 -14.05 11.29 -2.07
C LYS A 21 -13.98 11.17 -0.55
N ILE A 22 -13.08 10.33 -0.05
CA ILE A 22 -12.85 10.16 1.40
C ILE A 22 -12.43 11.50 2.02
N ILE A 23 -11.51 12.22 1.38
CA ILE A 23 -11.03 13.52 1.85
C ILE A 23 -12.14 14.57 1.78
N ALA A 24 -12.96 14.58 0.72
CA ALA A 24 -14.08 15.50 0.61
C ALA A 24 -15.12 15.33 1.75
N LEU A 25 -15.30 14.11 2.27
CA LEU A 25 -16.21 13.85 3.38
C LEU A 25 -15.74 14.44 4.71
N VAL A 26 -14.42 14.59 4.90
CA VAL A 26 -13.85 15.13 6.14
C VAL A 26 -13.56 16.64 6.08
N ASP A 27 -13.58 17.26 4.89
CA ASP A 27 -13.15 18.65 4.65
C ASP A 27 -13.93 19.67 5.51
N ASN A 28 -15.17 19.33 5.89
CA ASN A 28 -16.06 20.18 6.69
C ASN A 28 -16.14 19.77 8.16
N LEU A 29 -15.32 18.81 8.60
CA LEU A 29 -15.27 18.35 9.99
C LEU A 29 -14.14 19.06 10.73
N SER A 30 -14.42 19.59 11.91
CA SER A 30 -13.39 20.12 12.82
C SER A 30 -12.73 18.98 13.60
N ILE A 31 -11.89 18.20 12.92
CA ILE A 31 -11.11 17.11 13.52
C ILE A 31 -9.61 17.32 13.28
N ASP A 32 -8.80 16.92 14.26
CA ASP A 32 -7.33 16.95 14.18
C ASP A 32 -6.71 15.55 14.05
N THR A 33 -7.46 14.52 14.45
CA THR A 33 -7.00 13.14 14.54
C THR A 33 -7.82 12.20 13.67
N VAL A 34 -7.18 11.22 13.04
CA VAL A 34 -7.83 10.18 12.22
C VAL A 34 -7.38 8.80 12.69
N PHE A 35 -8.34 7.89 12.84
CA PHE A 35 -8.08 6.48 13.08
C PHE A 35 -8.37 5.66 11.82
N ASP A 36 -7.34 5.07 11.22
CA ASP A 36 -7.42 4.15 10.09
C ASP A 36 -7.25 2.71 10.59
N GLY A 37 -8.37 2.07 10.95
CA GLY A 37 -8.40 0.73 11.55
C GLY A 37 -8.14 -0.43 10.57
N PHE A 38 -8.07 -0.15 9.27
CA PHE A 38 -7.92 -1.13 8.19
C PHE A 38 -6.92 -0.61 7.16
N ALA A 39 -5.72 -0.29 7.62
CA ALA A 39 -4.76 0.51 6.87
C ALA A 39 -4.29 -0.17 5.57
N GLY A 40 -4.24 -1.51 5.53
CA GLY A 40 -3.73 -2.29 4.42
C GLY A 40 -2.38 -1.77 3.93
N THR A 41 -2.30 -1.30 2.68
CA THR A 41 -1.07 -0.71 2.12
C THR A 41 -0.80 0.73 2.57
N THR A 42 -1.50 1.21 3.60
CA THR A 42 -1.38 2.53 4.25
C THR A 42 -1.77 3.74 3.39
N ARG A 43 -2.44 3.55 2.24
CA ARG A 43 -2.77 4.67 1.33
C ARG A 43 -3.65 5.74 1.97
N VAL A 44 -4.67 5.33 2.74
CA VAL A 44 -5.58 6.28 3.41
C VAL A 44 -4.83 7.01 4.53
N SER A 45 -4.17 6.26 5.42
CA SER A 45 -3.28 6.80 6.45
C SER A 45 -2.26 7.81 5.91
N GLN A 46 -1.54 7.47 4.83
CA GLN A 46 -0.59 8.36 4.17
C GLN A 46 -1.24 9.65 3.66
N ALA A 47 -2.47 9.57 3.14
CA ALA A 47 -3.15 10.74 2.61
C ALA A 47 -3.49 11.72 3.73
N PHE A 48 -4.05 11.24 4.83
CA PHE A 48 -4.38 12.07 6.00
C PHE A 48 -3.12 12.63 6.67
N ALA A 49 -2.07 11.83 6.85
CA ALA A 49 -0.82 12.32 7.43
C ALA A 49 -0.19 13.45 6.60
N ARG A 50 -0.23 13.33 5.25
CA ARG A 50 0.27 14.40 4.35
C ARG A 50 -0.60 15.66 4.33
N LEU A 51 -1.86 15.55 4.73
CA LEU A 51 -2.77 16.68 4.91
C LEU A 51 -2.64 17.34 6.30
N GLY A 52 -1.76 16.82 7.16
CA GLY A 52 -1.46 17.41 8.47
C GLY A 52 -2.23 16.81 9.64
N TYR A 53 -3.05 15.78 9.42
CA TYR A 53 -3.77 15.10 10.51
C TYR A 53 -2.82 14.21 11.33
N GLN A 54 -3.11 14.08 12.62
CA GLN A 54 -2.49 13.05 13.44
C GLN A 54 -3.19 11.71 13.18
N VAL A 55 -2.47 10.75 12.60
CA VAL A 55 -3.06 9.48 12.16
C VAL A 55 -2.61 8.32 13.05
N THR A 56 -3.57 7.58 13.58
CA THR A 56 -3.34 6.25 14.15
C THR A 56 -3.72 5.21 13.10
N SER A 57 -2.75 4.43 12.65
CA SER A 57 -2.90 3.37 11.65
C SER A 57 -2.88 2.00 12.32
N CYS A 58 -3.84 1.13 11.98
CA CYS A 58 -3.94 -0.22 12.49
C CYS A 58 -4.36 -1.18 11.36
N ASP A 59 -3.93 -2.44 11.46
CA ASP A 59 -4.39 -3.53 10.63
C ASP A 59 -4.12 -4.86 11.37
N ALA A 60 -4.89 -5.91 11.04
CA ALA A 60 -4.63 -7.24 11.57
C ALA A 60 -3.42 -7.90 10.91
N ALA A 61 -3.05 -7.48 9.69
CA ALA A 61 -1.97 -8.09 8.95
C ALA A 61 -0.61 -7.45 9.28
N GLU A 62 0.36 -8.27 9.71
CA GLU A 62 1.69 -7.81 10.12
C GLU A 62 2.43 -7.02 9.03
N TRP A 63 2.23 -7.38 7.75
CA TRP A 63 2.86 -6.67 6.63
C TRP A 63 2.43 -5.20 6.52
N SER A 64 1.23 -4.84 6.98
CA SER A 64 0.75 -3.45 7.02
C SER A 64 1.60 -2.59 7.97
N TYR A 65 1.95 -3.16 9.13
CA TYR A 65 2.87 -2.53 10.07
C TYR A 65 4.25 -2.29 9.45
N ILE A 66 4.78 -3.28 8.71
CA ILE A 66 6.05 -3.13 7.99
C ILE A 66 5.98 -2.02 6.95
N PHE A 67 4.88 -1.90 6.18
CA PHE A 67 4.72 -0.76 5.26
C PHE A 67 4.74 0.58 5.99
N GLY A 68 4.01 0.70 7.10
CA GLY A 68 4.03 1.89 7.93
C GLY A 68 5.44 2.27 8.37
N LEU A 69 6.22 1.29 8.86
CA LEU A 69 7.63 1.50 9.22
C LEU A 69 8.48 1.95 8.04
N CYS A 70 8.36 1.32 6.87
CA CYS A 70 9.11 1.70 5.67
C CYS A 70 8.83 3.14 5.26
N TYR A 71 7.56 3.57 5.22
CA TYR A 71 7.21 4.93 4.82
C TYR A 71 7.59 5.99 5.86
N LEU A 72 7.63 5.65 7.15
CA LEU A 72 7.92 6.59 8.23
C LEU A 72 9.41 6.64 8.59
N LYS A 73 10.13 5.53 8.50
CA LYS A 73 11.49 5.39 9.03
C LYS A 73 12.58 5.20 7.98
N ASN A 74 12.23 5.01 6.70
CA ASN A 74 13.27 4.88 5.67
C ASN A 74 14.04 6.21 5.53
N GLN A 75 15.35 6.15 5.74
CA GLN A 75 16.28 7.26 5.56
C GLN A 75 17.31 6.98 4.47
N GLN A 76 17.28 5.78 3.87
CA GLN A 76 18.27 5.36 2.89
C GLN A 76 17.81 5.69 1.47
N PRO A 77 18.74 6.06 0.57
CA PRO A 77 18.43 6.28 -0.83
C PRO A 77 18.07 4.94 -1.53
N PRO A 78 17.33 4.96 -2.64
CA PRO A 78 16.97 3.73 -3.37
C PRO A 78 18.17 2.82 -3.70
N ALA A 79 19.33 3.40 -4.04
CA ALA A 79 20.54 2.65 -4.37
C ALA A 79 21.06 1.76 -3.22
N TYR A 80 20.77 2.10 -1.96
CA TYR A 80 21.13 1.29 -0.80
C TYR A 80 20.49 -0.10 -0.85
N TYR A 81 19.29 -0.21 -1.42
CA TYR A 81 18.51 -1.45 -1.47
C TYR A 81 18.79 -2.28 -2.73
N GLN A 82 19.65 -1.81 -3.64
CA GLN A 82 19.83 -2.45 -4.94
C GLN A 82 20.33 -3.89 -4.81
N GLU A 83 21.31 -4.15 -3.94
CA GLU A 83 21.85 -5.50 -3.72
C GLU A 83 20.77 -6.49 -3.24
N LEU A 84 19.90 -6.05 -2.32
CA LEU A 84 18.76 -6.85 -1.86
C LEU A 84 17.76 -7.11 -2.98
N ILE A 85 17.46 -6.08 -3.77
CA ILE A 85 16.53 -6.20 -4.91
C ILE A 85 17.09 -7.17 -5.95
N ASP A 86 18.37 -7.06 -6.29
CA ASP A 86 19.03 -7.94 -7.25
C ASP A 86 19.05 -9.39 -6.75
N HIS A 87 19.34 -9.59 -5.46
CA HIS A 87 19.27 -10.90 -4.84
C HIS A 87 17.86 -11.50 -4.95
N LEU A 88 16.82 -10.76 -4.55
CA LEU A 88 15.44 -11.22 -4.59
C LEU A 88 14.95 -11.50 -6.01
N ASN A 89 15.30 -10.65 -6.98
CA ASN A 89 14.98 -10.85 -8.39
C ASN A 89 15.76 -12.02 -9.03
N GLY A 90 16.89 -12.41 -8.45
CA GLY A 90 17.70 -13.54 -8.89
C GLY A 90 17.29 -14.88 -8.29
N LEU A 91 16.30 -14.92 -7.39
CA LEU A 91 15.79 -16.18 -6.85
C LEU A 91 15.06 -16.97 -7.94
N GLU A 92 15.38 -18.26 -8.05
CA GLU A 92 14.64 -19.17 -8.91
C GLU A 92 13.24 -19.38 -8.33
N GLY A 93 12.22 -18.92 -9.06
CA GLY A 93 10.82 -19.14 -8.70
C GLY A 93 10.43 -20.61 -8.84
N TYR A 94 9.45 -21.05 -8.06
CA TYR A 94 8.86 -22.38 -8.19
C TYR A 94 7.36 -22.33 -7.98
N ASP A 95 6.65 -23.21 -8.68
CA ASP A 95 5.22 -23.42 -8.45
C ASP A 95 5.01 -24.28 -7.20
N GLY A 96 4.07 -23.88 -6.36
CA GLY A 96 3.70 -24.64 -5.17
C GLY A 96 2.36 -24.19 -4.61
N TRP A 97 2.10 -24.51 -3.34
CA TRP A 97 0.80 -24.33 -2.69
C TRP A 97 0.09 -23.00 -3.00
N PHE A 98 0.82 -21.88 -2.98
CA PHE A 98 0.21 -20.59 -3.29
C PHE A 98 -0.26 -20.50 -4.75
N THR A 99 0.61 -20.83 -5.71
CA THR A 99 0.26 -20.82 -7.14
C THR A 99 -0.88 -21.79 -7.43
N GLU A 100 -0.89 -22.97 -6.79
CA GLU A 100 -1.92 -24.00 -6.98
C GLU A 100 -3.32 -23.61 -6.49
N HIS A 101 -3.40 -22.80 -5.41
CA HIS A 101 -4.68 -22.49 -4.76
C HIS A 101 -5.14 -21.04 -4.96
N TYR A 102 -4.21 -20.11 -5.20
CA TYR A 102 -4.45 -18.67 -5.24
C TYR A 102 -3.79 -17.98 -6.42
N GLY A 103 -2.98 -18.69 -7.21
CA GLY A 103 -2.37 -18.16 -8.43
C GLY A 103 -3.44 -17.68 -9.41
N GLY A 104 -3.21 -16.52 -10.01
CA GLY A 104 -3.98 -16.09 -11.18
C GLY A 104 -3.56 -16.90 -12.41
N VAL A 105 -4.39 -16.90 -13.45
CA VAL A 105 -3.99 -17.42 -14.75
C VAL A 105 -2.98 -16.46 -15.36
N ASP A 106 -1.79 -16.94 -15.74
CA ASP A 106 -0.84 -16.15 -16.51
C ASP A 106 -1.39 -15.89 -17.92
N TYR A 107 -1.38 -14.62 -18.34
CA TYR A 107 -1.81 -14.20 -19.66
C TYR A 107 -0.62 -13.56 -20.38
N ASP A 108 0.29 -14.40 -20.88
CA ASP A 108 1.50 -13.98 -21.61
C ASP A 108 2.43 -13.07 -20.77
N GLY A 109 2.76 -13.51 -19.55
CA GLY A 109 3.57 -12.75 -18.60
C GLY A 109 2.82 -11.60 -17.92
N SER A 110 1.50 -11.56 -18.03
CA SER A 110 0.63 -10.54 -17.46
C SER A 110 -0.39 -11.14 -16.49
N ALA A 111 -0.45 -10.59 -15.28
CA ALA A 111 -1.48 -10.88 -14.30
C ALA A 111 -2.73 -9.97 -14.45
N VAL A 112 -2.94 -9.37 -15.63
CA VAL A 112 -4.14 -8.57 -15.95
C VAL A 112 -5.17 -9.50 -16.57
N GLN A 113 -6.35 -9.55 -15.97
CA GLN A 113 -7.46 -10.38 -16.45
C GLN A 113 -8.55 -9.50 -17.07
N ALA A 114 -9.60 -10.10 -17.65
CA ALA A 114 -10.68 -9.36 -18.30
C ALA A 114 -11.40 -8.39 -17.35
N ASP A 115 -11.31 -8.62 -16.04
CA ASP A 115 -11.88 -7.79 -14.97
C ASP A 115 -10.89 -6.77 -14.36
N GLY A 116 -9.61 -6.78 -14.76
CA GLY A 116 -8.57 -5.80 -14.39
C GLY A 116 -7.51 -6.32 -13.44
#